data_AF-A0A930IYZ8-F1
#
_entry.id   AF-A0A930IYZ8-F1
#
_cell.length_a   1.000
_cell.length_b   1.000
_cell.length_c   1.000
_cell.angle_alpha   90.00
_cell.angle_beta   90.00
_cell.angle_gamma   90.00
#
_symmetry.space_group_name_H-M   'P 1'
#
loop_
_entity.id
_entity.type
_entity.pdbx_description
1 polymer ?
#
loop_
_entity_poly.entity_id
_entity_poly.type
_entity_poly.pdbx_seq_one_letter_code
_entity_poly.pdbx_strand_id
1 'polypeptide(L)'
;MGALYASASVVYNGVGETGVMMNQNAVSVKATPTKNALSKDERAAISLITSMYNTKGFDNTAYLKRHCTKKLLKVLKAAYDYEYDPQPNAYAGWLFRSGAQDGPSNAHKVLRVVSLGNNWYQYTFLDMGIKCTNKVKVIKVGNKLLFDEIKQGKI
;
A
#
# COMPACT_ATOMS: atom_id res chain seq x y z
N MET A 1 6.91 -44.58 33.07
CA MET A 1 8.26 -44.20 32.63
C MET A 1 8.22 -42.72 32.26
N GLY A 2 8.93 -41.88 33.03
CA GLY A 2 9.31 -40.51 32.64
C GLY A 2 8.26 -39.40 32.81
N ALA A 3 8.12 -38.89 34.03
CA ALA A 3 7.71 -37.50 34.25
C ALA A 3 8.91 -36.59 34.00
N LEU A 4 8.74 -35.45 33.31
CA LEU A 4 9.61 -34.29 33.50
C LEU A 4 8.78 -33.01 33.36
N TYR A 5 8.59 -32.40 34.53
CA TYR A 5 8.08 -31.06 34.78
C TYR A 5 9.13 -29.99 34.44
N ALA A 6 8.66 -28.74 34.51
CA ALA A 6 9.40 -27.51 34.84
C ALA A 6 10.02 -26.77 33.64
N SER A 7 10.05 -25.44 33.59
CA SER A 7 9.54 -24.40 34.51
C SER A 7 9.57 -23.07 33.78
N ALA A 8 8.72 -22.14 34.22
CA ALA A 8 8.82 -20.73 33.84
C ALA A 8 10.10 -20.10 34.40
N SER A 9 10.66 -19.12 33.71
CA SER A 9 11.67 -18.23 34.29
C SER A 9 11.44 -16.81 33.79
N VAL A 10 10.87 -16.00 34.67
CA VAL A 10 10.94 -14.54 34.65
C VAL A 10 12.34 -14.16 35.15
N VAL A 11 13.07 -13.34 34.38
CA VAL A 11 14.38 -12.83 34.78
C VAL A 11 14.21 -11.37 35.21
N TYR A 12 14.29 -11.13 36.52
CA TYR A 12 14.58 -9.83 37.11
C TYR A 12 16.10 -9.72 37.31
N ASN A 13 16.71 -8.63 36.83
CA ASN A 13 18.14 -8.34 36.99
C ASN A 13 18.38 -7.18 37.96
N GLY A 14 19.35 -7.37 38.86
CA GLY A 14 20.04 -6.33 39.66
C GLY A 14 20.03 -6.65 41.16
N VAL A 15 21.11 -6.59 41.95
CA VAL A 15 22.45 -5.98 41.83
C VAL A 15 23.35 -6.64 42.89
N GLY A 16 24.64 -6.86 42.60
CA GLY A 16 25.66 -7.25 43.60
C GLY A 16 26.98 -7.67 42.94
N GLU A 17 28.01 -6.85 43.11
CA GLU A 17 29.34 -6.97 42.49
C GLU A 17 30.17 -8.17 43.00
N THR A 18 30.94 -8.81 42.12
CA THR A 18 32.42 -8.87 42.12
C THR A 18 32.95 -10.07 41.30
N GLY A 19 33.88 -9.77 40.38
CA GLY A 19 34.99 -10.63 39.95
C GLY A 19 34.72 -11.92 39.16
N VAL A 20 35.10 -11.93 37.89
CA VAL A 20 36.08 -12.87 37.25
C VAL A 20 35.97 -12.71 35.73
N MET A 21 37.08 -12.32 35.12
CA MET A 21 37.24 -12.17 33.67
C MET A 21 37.26 -13.56 33.02
N MET A 22 36.33 -13.87 32.12
CA MET A 22 36.52 -14.94 31.13
C MET A 22 35.98 -14.55 29.76
N ASN A 23 36.90 -14.65 28.81
CA ASN A 23 36.83 -14.51 27.37
C ASN A 23 35.59 -15.17 26.76
N GLN A 24 34.77 -14.38 26.06
CA GLN A 24 33.69 -14.91 25.21
C GLN A 24 34.00 -14.57 23.76
N ASN A 25 34.47 -15.58 23.04
CA ASN A 25 34.27 -15.66 21.58
C ASN A 25 32.76 -15.66 21.35
N ALA A 26 32.19 -14.48 21.13
CA ALA A 26 30.81 -14.34 20.70
C ALA A 26 30.71 -14.84 19.25
N VAL A 27 30.31 -16.10 19.09
CA VAL A 27 29.82 -16.61 17.82
C VAL A 27 28.62 -15.75 17.43
N SER A 28 28.81 -14.94 16.39
CA SER A 28 27.79 -14.10 15.77
C SER A 28 26.70 -14.98 15.19
N VAL A 29 25.65 -15.24 15.98
CA VAL A 29 24.43 -15.84 15.47
C VAL A 29 23.66 -14.73 14.76
N LYS A 30 23.69 -14.77 13.43
CA LYS A 30 22.93 -13.87 12.54
C LYS A 30 21.46 -13.84 12.96
N ALA A 31 21.04 -12.71 13.53
CA ALA A 31 19.63 -12.39 13.67
C ALA A 31 19.09 -11.83 12.34
N THR A 32 18.11 -12.50 11.74
CA THR A 32 17.12 -11.89 10.82
C THR A 32 15.90 -12.81 10.79
N PRO A 33 14.66 -12.26 10.89
CA PRO A 33 14.13 -11.37 9.87
C PRO A 33 13.63 -10.03 10.46
N THR A 34 14.26 -8.93 10.09
CA THR A 34 13.75 -7.58 10.33
C THR A 34 12.52 -7.37 9.44
N LYS A 35 11.36 -7.06 10.04
CA LYS A 35 10.29 -6.36 9.31
C LYS A 35 10.90 -5.03 8.83
N ASN A 36 11.33 -4.95 7.58
CA ASN A 36 11.88 -3.71 7.03
C ASN A 36 10.82 -2.61 7.17
N ALA A 37 11.14 -1.58 7.94
CA ALA A 37 10.30 -0.40 8.05
C ALA A 37 10.15 0.23 6.66
N LEU A 38 8.92 0.65 6.30
CA LEU A 38 8.63 1.29 5.02
C LEU A 38 9.56 2.50 4.81
N SER A 39 10.07 2.66 3.59
CA SER A 39 10.86 3.84 3.22
C SER A 39 10.01 5.13 3.25
N LYS A 40 10.67 6.29 3.19
CA LYS A 40 9.98 7.59 3.08
C LYS A 40 9.09 7.66 1.83
N ASP A 41 9.61 7.21 0.70
CA ASP A 41 8.89 7.26 -0.59
C ASP A 41 7.71 6.27 -0.59
N GLU A 42 7.84 5.09 0.02
CA GLU A 42 6.72 4.15 0.17
C GLU A 42 5.61 4.70 1.06
N ARG A 43 5.95 5.34 2.18
CA ARG A 43 4.96 6.01 3.04
C ARG A 43 4.24 7.13 2.29
N ALA A 44 4.97 7.91 1.50
CA ALA A 44 4.38 8.97 0.68
C ALA A 44 3.48 8.39 -0.43
N ALA A 45 3.86 7.28 -1.07
CA ALA A 45 3.03 6.60 -2.05
C ALA A 45 1.74 6.05 -1.42
N ILE A 46 1.82 5.43 -0.24
CA ILE A 46 0.65 4.96 0.52
C ILE A 46 -0.29 6.13 0.85
N SER A 47 0.27 7.27 1.29
CA SER A 47 -0.50 8.49 1.56
C SER A 47 -1.17 9.03 0.30
N LEU A 48 -0.47 9.03 -0.83
CA LEU A 48 -1.00 9.48 -2.12
C LEU A 48 -2.18 8.59 -2.57
N ILE A 49 -2.04 7.26 -2.50
CA ILE A 49 -3.11 6.31 -2.85
C ILE A 49 -4.33 6.52 -1.94
N THR A 50 -4.09 6.61 -0.63
CA THR A 50 -5.15 6.78 0.37
C THR A 50 -5.91 8.09 0.17
N SER A 51 -5.17 9.19 -0.04
CA SER A 51 -5.76 10.50 -0.31
C SER A 51 -6.55 10.50 -1.60
N MET A 52 -5.98 10.01 -2.71
CA MET A 52 -6.64 9.93 -4.01
C MET A 52 -8.02 9.28 -3.90
N TYR A 53 -8.10 8.14 -3.22
CA TYR A 53 -9.34 7.39 -3.16
C TYR A 53 -10.35 8.01 -2.18
N ASN A 54 -9.92 8.39 -0.97
CA ASN A 54 -10.81 8.92 0.07
C ASN A 54 -11.36 10.30 -0.29
N THR A 55 -10.63 11.12 -1.06
CA THR A 55 -11.11 12.42 -1.53
C THR A 55 -11.74 12.37 -2.92
N LYS A 56 -11.94 11.17 -3.48
CA LYS A 56 -12.43 10.97 -4.86
C LYS A 56 -11.64 11.75 -5.92
N GLY A 57 -10.32 11.85 -5.73
CA GLY A 57 -9.43 12.51 -6.69
C GLY A 57 -9.47 11.87 -8.09
N PHE A 58 -9.86 10.59 -8.18
CA PHE A 58 -10.07 9.90 -9.44
C PHE A 58 -11.24 10.46 -10.28
N ASP A 59 -12.23 11.14 -9.68
CA ASP A 59 -13.33 11.79 -10.39
C ASP A 59 -12.98 13.22 -10.83
N ASN A 60 -11.79 13.71 -10.46
CA ASN A 60 -11.35 15.08 -10.75
C ASN A 60 -10.29 15.09 -11.87
N THR A 61 -10.66 15.55 -13.05
CA THR A 61 -9.76 15.68 -14.21
C THR A 61 -8.48 16.45 -13.91
N ALA A 62 -8.55 17.55 -13.16
CA ALA A 62 -7.38 18.35 -12.83
C ALA A 62 -6.45 17.61 -11.86
N TYR A 63 -7.02 16.83 -10.94
CA TYR A 63 -6.24 15.94 -10.06
C TYR A 63 -5.54 14.86 -10.88
N LEU A 64 -6.24 14.15 -11.76
CA LEU A 64 -5.65 13.13 -12.63
C LEU A 64 -4.50 13.72 -13.46
N LYS A 65 -4.68 14.87 -14.09
CA LYS A 65 -3.62 15.54 -14.88
C LYS A 65 -2.38 15.88 -14.03
N ARG A 66 -2.54 16.16 -12.73
CA ARG A 66 -1.42 16.48 -11.81
C ARG A 66 -0.76 15.26 -11.19
N HIS A 67 -1.50 14.17 -11.01
CA HIS A 67 -1.06 13.02 -10.21
C HIS A 67 -0.86 11.73 -11.03
N CYS A 68 -1.23 11.70 -12.31
CA CYS A 68 -0.98 10.60 -13.22
C CYS A 68 0.13 10.93 -14.22
N THR A 69 0.88 9.92 -14.65
CA THR A 69 1.81 10.06 -15.77
C THR A 69 1.04 10.23 -17.08
N LYS A 70 1.70 10.80 -18.11
CA LYS A 70 1.12 10.88 -19.47
C LYS A 70 0.71 9.51 -20.00
N LYS A 71 1.46 8.46 -19.64
CA LYS A 71 1.17 7.07 -19.99
C LYS A 71 -0.18 6.64 -19.38
N LEU A 72 -0.36 6.81 -18.08
CA LEU A 72 -1.62 6.46 -17.42
C LEU A 72 -2.79 7.29 -17.97
N LEU A 73 -2.60 8.60 -18.17
CA LEU A 73 -3.65 9.46 -18.73
C LEU A 73 -4.14 9.00 -20.11
N LYS A 74 -3.24 8.47 -20.96
CA LYS A 74 -3.63 7.87 -22.25
C LYS A 74 -4.50 6.62 -22.05
N VAL A 75 -4.16 5.76 -21.09
CA VAL A 75 -4.96 4.58 -20.76
C VAL A 75 -6.35 4.98 -20.25
N LEU A 76 -6.42 5.93 -19.32
CA LEU A 76 -7.70 6.42 -18.80
C LEU A 76 -8.54 7.08 -19.89
N LYS A 77 -7.91 7.81 -20.83
CA LYS A 77 -8.61 8.43 -21.96
C LYS A 77 -9.16 7.40 -22.93
N ALA A 78 -8.35 6.42 -23.30
CA ALA A 78 -8.77 5.35 -24.21
C ALA A 78 -9.92 4.52 -23.62
N ALA A 79 -9.88 4.22 -22.32
CA ALA A 79 -10.99 3.54 -21.65
C ALA A 79 -12.27 4.39 -21.63
N TYR A 80 -12.14 5.71 -21.45
CA TYR A 80 -13.30 6.60 -21.51
C TYR A 80 -13.92 6.63 -22.91
N ASP A 81 -13.09 6.84 -23.93
CA ASP A 81 -13.52 6.97 -25.32
C ASP A 81 -14.08 5.66 -25.91
N TYR A 82 -13.79 4.52 -25.26
CA TYR A 82 -14.35 3.22 -25.62
C TYR A 82 -15.80 3.07 -25.14
N GLU A 83 -16.13 3.62 -23.96
CA GLU A 83 -17.45 3.47 -23.34
C GLU A 83 -18.38 4.67 -23.58
N TYR A 84 -17.81 5.85 -23.86
CA TYR A 84 -18.53 7.11 -23.98
C TYR A 84 -18.09 7.92 -25.19
N ASP A 85 -18.94 8.86 -25.59
CA ASP A 85 -18.58 9.85 -26.62
C ASP A 85 -17.30 10.59 -26.22
N PRO A 86 -16.29 10.65 -27.11
CA PRO A 86 -15.00 11.23 -26.79
C PRO A 86 -15.11 12.69 -26.36
N GLN A 87 -14.68 12.97 -25.13
CA GLN A 87 -14.62 14.32 -24.59
C GLN A 87 -13.17 14.74 -24.32
N PRO A 88 -12.77 15.99 -24.62
CA PRO A 88 -11.37 16.41 -24.57
C PRO A 88 -10.75 16.35 -23.16
N ASN A 89 -11.58 16.46 -22.12
CA ASN A 89 -11.14 16.54 -20.72
C ASN A 89 -11.73 15.43 -19.83
N ALA A 90 -12.17 14.33 -20.43
CA ALA A 90 -12.71 13.19 -19.69
C ALA A 90 -11.71 12.03 -19.60
N TYR A 91 -11.76 11.32 -18.48
CA TYR A 91 -10.89 10.19 -18.17
C TYR A 91 -11.68 9.14 -17.41
N ALA A 92 -11.35 7.87 -17.61
CA ALA A 92 -11.98 6.74 -16.94
C ALA A 92 -11.58 6.62 -15.46
N GLY A 93 -12.06 7.55 -14.63
CA GLY A 93 -11.84 7.54 -13.17
C GLY A 93 -12.33 6.26 -12.50
N TRP A 94 -13.33 5.59 -13.08
CA TRP A 94 -13.85 4.31 -12.60
C TRP A 94 -12.81 3.18 -12.59
N LEU A 95 -11.71 3.29 -13.34
CA LEU A 95 -10.61 2.31 -13.27
C LEU A 95 -9.90 2.31 -11.89
N PHE A 96 -10.04 3.38 -11.10
CA PHE A 96 -9.59 3.41 -9.70
C PHE A 96 -10.57 2.78 -8.71
N ARG A 97 -11.80 2.52 -9.17
CA ARG A 97 -12.91 1.97 -8.40
C ARG A 97 -13.05 0.46 -8.66
N SER A 98 -14.13 -0.12 -8.15
CA SER A 98 -14.48 -1.53 -8.39
C SER A 98 -14.87 -1.80 -9.84
N GLY A 99 -15.45 -0.80 -10.52
CA GLY A 99 -16.12 -0.97 -11.81
C GLY A 99 -17.62 -1.29 -11.68
N ALA A 100 -18.11 -1.53 -10.46
CA ALA A 100 -19.54 -1.64 -10.19
C ALA A 100 -20.21 -0.26 -10.35
N GLN A 101 -21.43 -0.27 -10.90
CA GLN A 101 -22.26 0.93 -11.03
C GLN A 101 -22.91 1.31 -9.69
N ASP A 102 -23.43 0.32 -8.98
CA ASP A 102 -24.10 0.47 -7.68
C ASP A 102 -23.53 -0.51 -6.65
N GLY A 103 -23.83 -0.26 -5.38
CA GLY A 103 -23.46 -1.15 -4.28
C GLY A 103 -24.44 -1.06 -3.11
N PRO A 104 -24.29 -1.94 -2.11
CA PRO A 104 -25.24 -2.05 -1.00
C PRO A 104 -25.28 -0.84 -0.06
N SER A 105 -24.36 0.12 -0.19
CA SER A 105 -24.35 1.34 0.63
C SER A 105 -23.53 2.47 -0.01
N ASN A 106 -23.44 3.63 0.65
CA ASN A 106 -22.54 4.72 0.24
C ASN A 106 -21.13 4.62 0.85
N ALA A 107 -20.79 3.51 1.51
CA ALA A 107 -19.49 3.38 2.18
C ALA A 107 -18.33 3.39 1.17
N HIS A 108 -17.43 4.37 1.33
CA HIS A 108 -16.35 4.62 0.40
C HIS A 108 -15.08 5.01 1.15
N LYS A 109 -14.08 4.11 1.22
CA LYS A 109 -12.79 4.38 1.89
C LYS A 109 -11.73 3.34 1.60
N VAL A 110 -10.46 3.73 1.68
CA VAL A 110 -9.34 2.78 1.74
C VAL A 110 -9.33 2.06 3.09
N LEU A 111 -9.22 0.74 3.05
CA LEU A 111 -9.09 -0.11 4.24
C LEU A 111 -7.62 -0.44 4.52
N ARG A 112 -6.84 -0.70 3.47
CA ARG A 112 -5.43 -1.09 3.58
C ARG A 112 -4.67 -0.80 2.30
N VAL A 113 -3.42 -0.37 2.40
CA VAL A 113 -2.47 -0.33 1.29
C VAL A 113 -1.25 -1.17 1.65
N VAL A 114 -0.80 -2.02 0.73
CA VAL A 114 0.35 -2.91 0.90
C VAL A 114 1.33 -2.68 -0.26
N SER A 115 2.61 -2.44 0.06
CA SER A 115 3.70 -2.43 -0.92
C SER A 115 3.94 -3.86 -1.41
N LEU A 116 3.94 -4.06 -2.73
CA LEU A 116 4.22 -5.34 -3.38
C LEU A 116 5.67 -5.41 -3.90
N GLY A 117 6.47 -4.37 -3.69
CA GLY A 117 7.77 -4.19 -4.34
C GLY A 117 7.64 -3.68 -5.79
N ASN A 118 8.77 -3.31 -6.39
CA ASN A 118 8.84 -2.77 -7.76
C ASN A 118 7.84 -1.63 -8.03
N ASN A 119 7.67 -0.74 -7.05
CA ASN A 119 6.74 0.40 -7.09
C ASN A 119 5.25 0.04 -7.23
N TRP A 120 4.89 -1.24 -7.06
CA TRP A 120 3.50 -1.68 -7.05
C TRP A 120 2.93 -1.65 -5.65
N TYR A 121 1.68 -1.20 -5.57
CA TYR A 121 0.92 -1.13 -4.34
C TYR A 121 -0.44 -1.76 -4.58
N GLN A 122 -0.85 -2.64 -3.66
CA GLN A 122 -2.21 -3.16 -3.61
C GLN A 122 -2.99 -2.36 -2.58
N TYR A 123 -4.11 -1.77 -2.99
CA TYR A 123 -5.02 -1.12 -2.07
C TYR A 123 -6.34 -1.88 -2.01
N THR A 124 -6.75 -2.24 -0.80
CA THR A 124 -8.05 -2.82 -0.48
C THR A 124 -8.93 -1.69 0.04
N PHE A 125 -10.13 -1.57 -0.49
CA PHE A 125 -11.02 -0.43 -0.27
C PHE A 125 -12.48 -0.86 -0.29
N LEU A 126 -13.35 0.00 0.23
CA LEU A 126 -14.79 -0.04 0.02
C LEU A 126 -15.15 0.92 -1.10
N ASP A 127 -15.90 0.45 -2.08
CA ASP A 127 -16.54 1.23 -3.14
C ASP A 127 -18.04 0.96 -3.08
N MET A 128 -18.83 1.94 -2.65
CA MET A 128 -20.27 1.77 -2.44
C MET A 128 -20.63 0.55 -1.56
N GLY A 129 -19.82 0.29 -0.53
CA GLY A 129 -19.98 -0.86 0.36
C GLY A 129 -19.42 -2.18 -0.16
N ILE A 130 -18.95 -2.24 -1.41
CA ILE A 130 -18.30 -3.44 -1.95
C ILE A 130 -16.82 -3.41 -1.57
N LYS A 131 -16.33 -4.49 -0.95
CA LYS A 131 -14.92 -4.63 -0.63
C LYS A 131 -14.16 -5.12 -1.87
N CYS A 132 -13.31 -4.25 -2.40
CA CYS A 132 -12.54 -4.51 -3.62
C CYS A 132 -11.05 -4.38 -3.37
N THR A 133 -10.25 -4.81 -4.34
CA THR A 133 -8.80 -4.66 -4.31
C THR A 133 -8.30 -4.30 -5.70
N ASN A 134 -7.51 -3.23 -5.80
CA ASN A 134 -6.84 -2.85 -7.03
C ASN A 134 -5.33 -2.76 -6.79
N LYS A 135 -4.56 -2.82 -7.88
CA LYS A 135 -3.13 -2.59 -7.86
C LYS A 135 -2.80 -1.34 -8.66
N VAL A 136 -1.92 -0.52 -8.13
CA VAL A 136 -1.44 0.70 -8.80
C VAL A 136 0.08 0.77 -8.69
N LYS A 137 0.71 1.23 -9.78
CA LYS A 137 2.14 1.51 -9.80
C LYS A 137 2.36 2.99 -9.54
N VAL A 138 3.20 3.32 -8.56
CA VAL A 138 3.53 4.71 -8.21
C VAL A 138 5.01 4.94 -8.44
N ILE A 139 5.35 5.82 -9.39
CA ILE A 139 6.73 6.12 -9.73
C ILE A 139 7.12 7.51 -9.27
N LYS A 140 8.42 7.73 -9.07
CA LYS A 140 9.00 9.05 -8.81
C LYS A 140 9.48 9.67 -10.12
N VAL A 141 8.96 10.86 -10.44
CA VAL A 141 9.39 11.67 -11.59
C VAL A 141 9.90 13.00 -11.05
N GLY A 142 11.22 13.19 -11.08
CA GLY A 142 11.87 14.29 -10.37
C GLY A 142 11.59 14.22 -8.87
N ASN A 143 10.98 15.27 -8.32
CA ASN A 143 10.65 15.35 -6.89
C ASN A 143 9.18 15.01 -6.57
N LYS A 144 8.42 14.45 -7.52
CA LYS A 144 6.99 14.13 -7.37
C LYS A 144 6.72 12.65 -7.56
N LEU A 145 5.77 12.11 -6.78
CA LEU A 145 5.21 10.77 -6.99
C LEU A 145 3.97 10.86 -7.88
N LEU A 146 3.88 9.97 -8.86
CA LEU A 146 2.79 9.90 -9.83
C LEU A 146 2.30 8.46 -10.01
N PHE A 147 1.00 8.30 -10.25
CA PHE A 147 0.41 7.05 -10.69
C PHE A 147 0.80 6.76 -12.14
N ASP A 148 1.38 5.59 -12.41
CA ASP A 148 1.87 5.21 -13.74
C ASP A 148 1.04 4.11 -14.42
N GLU A 149 0.53 3.17 -13.64
CA GLU A 149 -0.26 2.03 -14.14
C GLU A 149 -1.31 1.66 -13.11
N ILE A 150 -2.45 1.16 -13.59
CA ILE A 150 -3.52 0.63 -12.75
C ILE A 150 -4.00 -0.72 -13.27
N LYS A 151 -4.32 -1.62 -12.33
CA LYS A 151 -4.92 -2.93 -12.60
C LYS A 151 -6.05 -3.13 -11.59
N GLN A 152 -7.28 -3.19 -12.08
CA GLN A 152 -8.42 -3.55 -11.26
C GLN A 152 -8.30 -5.02 -10.84
N GLY A 153 -8.61 -5.32 -9.58
CA GLY A 153 -8.82 -6.70 -9.18
C GLY A 153 -10.20 -7.18 -9.60
N LYS A 154 -10.40 -8.49 -9.59
CA LYS A 154 -11.73 -9.06 -9.73
C LYS A 154 -12.51 -8.80 -8.43
N ILE A 155 -13.77 -8.41 -8.58
CA ILE A 155 -14.76 -8.35 -7.48
C ILE A 155 -15.17 -9.77 -7.13
#